data_AF-A0A6B2S5M5-F1
#
_entry.id   AF-A0A6B2S5M5-F1
#
_cell.length_a   1.000
_cell.length_b   1.000
_cell.length_c   1.000
_cell.angle_alpha   90.00
_cell.angle_beta   90.00
_cell.angle_gamma   90.00
#
_symmetry.space_group_name_H-M   'P 1'
#
loop_
_entity.id
_entity.type
_entity.pdbx_description
1 polymer ?
#
loop_
_entity_poly.entity_id
_entity_poly.type
_entity_poly.pdbx_seq_one_letter_code
_entity_poly.pdbx_strand_id
1 'polypeptide(L)'
;RPDPLGASAAGVLAGRGGAQDAHLVLGALRETVRADGPDATLLWTLVDGAGRLGIACAAPVLRHVYRETASSHLRGSAARALAATDPSFGAGFAVECLWDCEESTREVAALHAATGDTRVVDRLRRLAADPAEEAEVQTAVRNRIDTEGTAV
;
A
#
# COMPACT_ATOMS: atom_id res chain seq x y z
N ARG A 1 19.02 16.59 5.17
CA ARG A 1 20.00 17.17 4.23
C ARG A 1 19.57 16.77 2.82
N PRO A 2 19.50 17.69 1.84
CA PRO A 2 19.01 17.39 0.50
C PRO A 2 20.13 16.89 -0.44
N ASP A 3 21.18 16.27 0.09
CA ASP A 3 22.32 15.76 -0.68
C ASP A 3 22.25 14.23 -0.83
N PRO A 4 23.06 13.62 -1.73
CA PRO A 4 23.05 12.16 -1.93
C PRO A 4 23.34 11.35 -0.66
N LEU A 5 24.10 11.92 0.28
CA LEU A 5 24.34 11.31 1.59
C LEU A 5 23.06 11.27 2.42
N GLY A 6 22.32 12.39 2.45
CA GLY A 6 21.00 12.46 3.10
C GLY A 6 19.99 11.48 2.50
N ALA A 7 19.95 11.36 1.17
CA ALA A 7 19.11 10.38 0.49
C ALA A 7 19.47 8.93 0.87
N SER A 8 20.77 8.61 0.88
CA SER A 8 21.25 7.28 1.28
C SER A 8 20.91 6.97 2.75
N ALA A 9 21.12 7.94 3.64
CA ALA A 9 20.78 7.80 5.05
C ALA A 9 19.26 7.58 5.24
N ALA A 10 18.43 8.34 4.52
CA ALA A 10 16.98 8.16 4.57
C ALA A 10 16.55 6.76 4.12
N GLY A 11 17.16 6.22 3.06
CA GLY A 11 16.93 4.85 2.62
C GLY A 11 17.31 3.81 3.68
N VAL A 12 18.45 4.00 4.36
CA VAL A 12 18.88 3.13 5.47
C VAL A 12 17.88 3.19 6.63
N LEU A 13 17.45 4.38 7.04
CA LEU A 13 16.46 4.54 8.13
C LEU A 13 15.10 3.93 7.76
N ALA A 14 14.65 4.12 6.51
CA ALA A 14 13.41 3.52 6.03
C ALA A 14 13.47 1.99 6.06
N GLY A 15 14.59 1.39 5.63
CA GLY A 15 14.76 -0.06 5.62
C GLY A 15 15.06 -0.68 6.99
N ARG A 16 15.79 0.00 7.86
CA ARG A 16 16.38 -0.59 9.10
C ARG A 16 16.13 0.20 10.37
N GLY A 17 15.64 1.43 10.29
CA GLY A 17 15.38 2.29 11.44
C GLY A 17 14.21 1.81 12.30
N GLY A 18 14.12 2.39 13.50
CA GLY A 18 13.04 2.15 14.46
C GLY A 18 12.04 3.31 14.52
N ALA A 19 11.11 3.24 15.47
CA ALA A 19 10.07 4.25 15.65
C ALA A 19 10.64 5.67 15.87
N GLN A 20 11.81 5.79 16.50
CA GLN A 20 12.50 7.07 16.69
C GLN A 20 12.87 7.76 15.36
N ASP A 21 13.06 6.98 14.29
CA ASP A 21 13.49 7.47 12.98
C ASP A 21 12.31 7.89 12.09
N ALA A 22 11.06 7.66 12.53
CA ALA A 22 9.86 7.90 11.73
C ALA A 22 9.76 9.33 11.19
N HIS A 23 10.11 10.32 12.01
CA HIS A 23 10.07 11.73 11.58
C HIS A 23 11.09 12.04 10.47
N LEU A 24 12.25 11.38 10.46
CA LEU A 24 13.27 11.54 9.43
C LEU A 24 12.82 10.88 8.12
N VAL A 25 12.25 9.67 8.20
CA VAL A 25 11.69 8.97 7.03
C VAL A 25 10.52 9.75 6.43
N LEU A 26 9.61 10.27 7.26
CA LEU A 26 8.51 11.10 6.81
C LEU A 26 8.97 12.40 6.15
N GLY A 27 9.99 13.05 6.72
CA GLY A 27 10.61 14.24 6.14
C GLY A 27 11.20 13.96 4.76
N ALA A 28 11.96 12.87 4.64
CA ALA A 28 12.55 12.44 3.37
C ALA A 28 11.47 12.10 2.33
N LEU A 29 10.42 11.36 2.71
CA LEU A 29 9.31 11.01 1.81
C LEU A 29 8.65 12.24 1.21
N ARG A 30 8.33 13.23 2.06
CA ARG A 30 7.70 14.49 1.62
C ARG A 30 8.62 15.32 0.72
N GLU A 31 9.90 15.36 1.04
CA GLU A 31 10.88 16.12 0.26
C GLU A 31 11.12 15.47 -1.11
N THR A 32 11.30 14.15 -1.16
CA THR A 32 11.47 13.43 -2.43
C THR A 32 10.27 13.60 -3.35
N VAL A 33 9.05 13.47 -2.84
CA VAL A 33 7.83 13.74 -3.65
C VAL A 33 7.82 15.17 -4.18
N ARG A 34 8.21 16.16 -3.35
CA ARG A 34 8.20 17.57 -3.72
C ARG A 34 9.27 17.92 -4.77
N ALA A 35 10.47 17.37 -4.61
CA ALA A 35 11.63 17.73 -5.43
C ALA A 35 11.69 16.92 -6.73
N ASP A 36 11.41 15.61 -6.64
CA ASP A 36 11.67 14.65 -7.71
C ASP A 36 10.38 14.03 -8.30
N GLY A 37 9.22 14.27 -7.67
CA GLY A 37 7.92 13.79 -8.13
C GLY A 37 7.54 12.39 -7.64
N PRO A 38 6.36 11.88 -8.04
CA PRO A 38 5.76 10.65 -7.50
C PRO A 38 6.39 9.34 -8.02
N ASP A 39 7.29 9.42 -9.00
CA ASP A 39 7.98 8.27 -9.60
C ASP A 39 9.48 8.22 -9.25
N ALA A 40 9.92 9.06 -8.32
CA ALA A 40 11.32 9.11 -7.91
C ALA A 40 11.79 7.77 -7.31
N THR A 41 12.96 7.29 -7.73
CA THR A 41 13.46 5.95 -7.38
C THR A 41 13.57 5.72 -5.87
N LEU A 42 13.92 6.75 -5.10
CA LEU A 42 14.03 6.64 -3.64
C LEU A 42 12.67 6.37 -2.96
N LEU A 43 11.55 6.69 -3.61
CA LEU A 43 10.21 6.50 -3.05
C LEU A 43 9.90 5.03 -2.76
N TRP A 44 10.42 4.09 -3.55
CA TRP A 44 10.26 2.66 -3.27
C TRP A 44 10.64 2.32 -1.82
N THR A 45 11.86 2.69 -1.43
CA THR A 45 12.35 2.43 -0.07
C THR A 45 11.60 3.25 0.98
N LEU A 46 11.28 4.51 0.68
CA LEU A 46 10.63 5.41 1.64
C LEU A 46 9.16 5.06 1.91
N VAL A 47 8.43 4.63 0.89
CA VAL A 47 7.05 4.16 0.98
C VAL A 47 6.99 2.88 1.81
N ASP A 48 7.81 1.88 1.47
CA ASP A 48 7.91 0.64 2.25
C ASP A 48 8.30 0.94 3.70
N GLY A 49 9.26 1.84 3.92
CA GLY A 49 9.67 2.28 5.25
C GLY A 49 8.56 2.97 6.04
N ALA A 50 7.76 3.81 5.40
CA ALA A 50 6.62 4.48 6.05
C ALA A 50 5.54 3.49 6.50
N GLY A 51 5.25 2.49 5.67
CA GLY A 51 4.36 1.37 6.01
C GLY A 51 4.90 0.54 7.16
N ARG A 52 6.15 0.08 7.05
CA ARG A 52 6.84 -0.73 8.07
C ARG A 52 6.91 -0.05 9.44
N LEU A 53 7.14 1.27 9.45
CA LEU A 53 7.21 2.06 10.68
C LEU A 53 5.84 2.52 11.19
N GLY A 54 4.75 2.20 10.50
CA GLY A 54 3.39 2.58 10.91
C GLY A 54 3.19 4.09 11.01
N ILE A 55 3.82 4.87 10.12
CA ILE A 55 3.80 6.34 10.19
C ILE A 55 2.43 6.87 9.74
N ALA A 56 1.45 6.95 10.64
CA ALA A 56 0.09 7.41 10.31
C ALA A 56 0.05 8.77 9.60
N CYS A 57 0.94 9.69 9.98
CA CYS A 57 1.06 11.02 9.34
C CYS A 57 1.58 10.99 7.89
N ALA A 58 2.01 9.82 7.39
CA ALA A 58 2.40 9.62 6.00
C ALA A 58 1.19 9.39 5.08
N ALA A 59 0.01 9.04 5.60
CA ALA A 59 -1.14 8.69 4.77
C ALA A 59 -1.44 9.73 3.66
N PRO A 60 -1.47 11.06 3.90
CA PRO A 60 -1.74 12.02 2.83
C PRO A 60 -0.73 11.98 1.67
N VAL A 61 0.56 11.82 1.96
CA VAL A 61 1.59 11.75 0.91
C VAL A 61 1.58 10.38 0.21
N LEU A 62 1.30 9.30 0.94
CA LEU A 62 1.14 7.96 0.35
C LEU A 62 -0.06 7.89 -0.60
N ARG A 63 -1.19 8.53 -0.27
CA ARG A 63 -2.35 8.66 -1.17
C ARG A 63 -2.02 9.43 -2.44
N HIS A 64 -1.18 10.45 -2.33
CA HIS A 64 -0.70 11.19 -3.50
C HIS A 64 0.19 10.29 -4.38
N VAL A 65 1.18 9.60 -3.80
CA VAL A 65 2.02 8.64 -4.55
C VAL A 65 1.16 7.59 -5.24
N TYR A 66 0.20 6.97 -4.54
CA TYR A 66 -0.71 5.97 -5.11
C TYR A 66 -1.45 6.48 -6.36
N ARG A 67 -1.94 7.73 -6.33
CA ARG A 67 -2.73 8.31 -7.43
C ARG A 67 -1.90 8.76 -8.62
N GLU A 68 -0.72 9.30 -8.36
CA GLU A 68 0.05 10.01 -9.37
C GLU A 68 1.19 9.17 -9.98
N THR A 69 1.60 8.09 -9.33
CA THR A 69 2.65 7.23 -9.88
C THR A 69 2.18 6.53 -11.16
N ALA A 70 3.06 6.50 -12.15
CA ALA A 70 2.85 5.72 -13.37
C ALA A 70 3.18 4.22 -13.19
N SER A 71 3.85 3.85 -12.10
CA SER A 71 4.28 2.47 -11.83
C SER A 71 3.23 1.67 -11.04
N SER A 72 2.73 0.57 -11.62
CA SER A 72 1.81 -0.35 -10.93
C SER A 72 2.40 -0.93 -9.66
N HIS A 73 3.68 -1.29 -9.70
CA HIS A 73 4.39 -1.84 -8.57
C HIS A 73 4.60 -0.81 -7.44
N LEU A 74 4.97 0.44 -7.75
CA LEU A 74 5.08 1.49 -6.73
C LEU A 74 3.70 1.82 -6.14
N ARG A 75 2.65 1.79 -6.97
CA ARG A 75 1.27 1.91 -6.51
C ARG A 75 0.89 0.80 -5.54
N GLY A 76 1.32 -0.44 -5.80
CA GLY A 76 1.16 -1.57 -4.88
C GLY A 76 1.92 -1.42 -3.56
N SER A 77 3.17 -0.96 -3.60
CA SER A 77 3.93 -0.60 -2.40
C SER A 77 3.21 0.50 -1.59
N ALA A 78 2.68 1.53 -2.25
CA ALA A 78 1.90 2.59 -1.62
C ALA A 78 0.60 2.06 -1.01
N ALA A 79 -0.12 1.16 -1.68
CA ALA A 79 -1.32 0.52 -1.14
C ALA A 79 -1.02 -0.27 0.14
N ARG A 80 0.08 -1.03 0.14
CA ARG A 80 0.54 -1.80 1.31
C ARG A 80 0.93 -0.88 2.48
N ALA A 81 1.60 0.24 2.19
CA ALA A 81 1.92 1.24 3.19
C ALA A 81 0.67 1.97 3.72
N LEU A 82 -0.32 2.24 2.86
CA LEU A 82 -1.61 2.81 3.26
C LEU A 82 -2.38 1.85 4.17
N ALA A 83 -2.41 0.55 3.88
CA ALA A 83 -3.04 -0.43 4.74
C ALA A 83 -2.50 -0.41 6.19
N ALA A 84 -1.20 -0.10 6.36
CA ALA A 84 -0.55 0.00 7.66
C ALA A 84 -0.68 1.38 8.35
N THR A 85 -1.00 2.44 7.60
CA THR A 85 -0.90 3.83 8.10
C THR A 85 -2.21 4.61 8.06
N ASP A 86 -3.18 4.16 7.26
CA ASP A 86 -4.42 4.87 6.98
C ASP A 86 -5.65 4.07 7.45
N PRO A 87 -6.30 4.47 8.56
CA PRO A 87 -7.50 3.80 9.06
C PRO A 87 -8.66 3.78 8.06
N SER A 88 -8.68 4.68 7.07
CA SER A 88 -9.72 4.75 6.05
C SER A 88 -9.45 3.86 4.83
N PHE A 89 -8.28 3.20 4.76
CA PHE A 89 -7.84 2.43 3.60
C PHE A 89 -8.88 1.41 3.14
N GLY A 90 -9.45 0.64 4.07
CA GLY A 90 -10.42 -0.42 3.77
C GLY A 90 -11.67 0.08 3.03
N ALA A 91 -12.20 1.24 3.39
CA ALA A 91 -13.38 1.82 2.76
C ALA A 91 -13.09 2.64 1.49
N GLY A 92 -11.82 2.95 1.23
CA GLY A 92 -11.38 3.77 0.09
C GLY A 92 -10.48 2.98 -0.85
N PHE A 93 -9.18 3.25 -0.79
CA PHE A 93 -8.20 2.70 -1.73
C PHE A 93 -8.16 1.17 -1.81
N ALA A 94 -8.45 0.46 -0.72
CA ALA A 94 -8.53 -1.00 -0.78
C ALA A 94 -9.60 -1.47 -1.77
N VAL A 95 -10.72 -0.76 -1.89
CA VAL A 95 -11.74 -1.04 -2.90
C VAL A 95 -11.17 -0.82 -4.30
N GLU A 96 -10.59 0.35 -4.57
CA GLU A 96 -9.95 0.66 -5.87
C GLU A 96 -8.91 -0.40 -6.27
N CYS A 97 -8.10 -0.85 -5.32
CA CYS A 97 -7.03 -1.85 -5.53
C CYS A 97 -7.55 -3.22 -6.03
N LEU A 98 -8.83 -3.58 -5.85
CA LEU A 98 -9.41 -4.82 -6.39
C LEU A 98 -9.44 -4.87 -7.93
N TRP A 99 -9.30 -3.71 -8.57
CA TRP A 99 -9.26 -3.55 -10.02
C TRP A 99 -7.88 -3.14 -10.53
N ASP A 100 -6.86 -3.15 -9.68
CA ASP A 100 -5.49 -2.89 -10.13
C ASP A 100 -5.03 -3.98 -11.10
N CYS A 101 -4.08 -3.64 -11.97
CA CYS A 101 -3.44 -4.60 -12.86
C CYS A 101 -2.44 -5.50 -12.09
N GLU A 102 -1.86 -4.99 -11.01
CA GLU A 102 -0.87 -5.66 -10.18
C GLU A 102 -1.53 -6.65 -9.20
N GLU A 103 -1.15 -7.92 -9.28
CA GLU A 103 -1.63 -9.01 -8.42
C GLU A 103 -1.39 -8.71 -6.94
N SER A 104 -0.20 -8.20 -6.58
CA SER A 104 0.15 -7.92 -5.18
C SER A 104 -0.67 -6.77 -4.60
N THR A 105 -1.17 -5.87 -5.46
CA THR A 105 -2.12 -4.82 -5.07
C THR A 105 -3.52 -5.39 -4.87
N ARG A 106 -3.96 -6.31 -5.75
CA ARG A 106 -5.24 -7.03 -5.59
C ARG A 106 -5.24 -7.93 -4.34
N GLU A 107 -4.10 -8.51 -3.98
CA GLU A 107 -3.96 -9.28 -2.73
C GLU A 107 -4.19 -8.42 -1.50
N VAL A 108 -3.51 -7.26 -1.40
CA VAL A 108 -3.71 -6.31 -0.29
C VAL A 108 -5.16 -5.85 -0.25
N ALA A 109 -5.77 -5.59 -1.41
CA ALA A 109 -7.18 -5.26 -1.52
C ALA A 109 -8.09 -6.37 -0.96
N ALA A 110 -7.83 -7.63 -1.34
CA ALA A 110 -8.59 -8.78 -0.87
C ALA A 110 -8.57 -8.89 0.66
N LEU A 111 -7.44 -8.57 1.30
CA LEU A 111 -7.30 -8.61 2.75
C LEU A 111 -8.06 -7.46 3.47
N HIS A 112 -8.21 -6.29 2.83
CA HIS A 112 -8.61 -5.06 3.53
C HIS A 112 -9.90 -4.38 3.04
N ALA A 113 -10.34 -4.61 1.81
CA ALA A 113 -11.47 -3.88 1.21
C ALA A 113 -12.76 -4.08 2.00
N ALA A 114 -13.49 -3.01 2.35
CA ALA A 114 -14.73 -3.12 3.10
C ALA A 114 -15.83 -3.82 2.28
N THR A 115 -16.53 -4.79 2.87
CA THR A 115 -17.51 -5.67 2.19
C THR A 115 -18.97 -5.18 2.28
N GLY A 116 -19.18 -3.91 2.66
CA GLY A 116 -20.52 -3.31 2.72
C GLY A 116 -21.18 -3.05 1.35
N ASP A 117 -20.40 -3.02 0.28
CA ASP A 117 -20.89 -2.88 -1.11
C ASP A 117 -20.91 -4.25 -1.81
N THR A 118 -22.06 -4.63 -2.38
CA THR A 118 -22.23 -5.89 -3.11
C THR A 118 -21.28 -6.02 -4.29
N ARG A 119 -20.88 -4.91 -4.93
CA ARG A 119 -19.89 -4.92 -6.03
C ARG A 119 -18.52 -5.41 -5.58
N VAL A 120 -18.14 -5.09 -4.34
CA VAL A 120 -16.89 -5.56 -3.72
C VAL A 120 -16.97 -7.06 -3.50
N VAL A 121 -18.06 -7.53 -2.88
CA VAL A 121 -18.27 -8.96 -2.60
C VAL A 121 -18.28 -9.77 -3.89
N ASP A 122 -18.96 -9.31 -4.93
CA ASP A 122 -19.00 -10.00 -6.23
C ASP A 122 -17.65 -9.94 -6.95
N ARG A 123 -16.85 -8.89 -6.75
CA ARG A 123 -15.49 -8.83 -7.27
C ARG A 123 -14.59 -9.84 -6.56
N LEU A 124 -14.64 -9.93 -5.23
CA LEU A 124 -13.92 -10.94 -4.45
C LEU A 124 -14.28 -12.36 -4.91
N ARG A 125 -15.56 -12.69 -5.01
CA ARG A 125 -15.99 -14.01 -5.52
C ARG A 125 -15.44 -14.33 -6.91
N ARG A 126 -15.38 -13.33 -7.80
CA ARG A 126 -14.76 -13.50 -9.13
C ARG A 126 -13.27 -13.78 -9.04
N LEU A 127 -12.52 -13.03 -8.23
CA LEU A 127 -11.10 -13.27 -8.01
C LEU A 127 -10.84 -14.68 -7.45
N ALA A 128 -11.66 -15.13 -6.50
CA ALA A 128 -11.53 -16.48 -5.93
C ALA A 128 -11.79 -17.62 -6.92
N ALA A 129 -12.56 -17.37 -7.98
CA ALA A 129 -12.97 -18.36 -8.97
C ALA A 129 -12.21 -18.25 -10.30
N ASP A 130 -11.40 -17.21 -10.50
CA ASP A 130 -10.68 -16.96 -11.75
C ASP A 130 -9.43 -17.84 -11.84
N PRO A 131 -9.38 -18.84 -12.75
CA PRO A 131 -8.23 -19.74 -12.88
C PRO A 131 -6.96 -19.05 -13.37
N ALA A 132 -7.05 -17.84 -13.92
CA ALA A 132 -5.90 -17.05 -14.37
C ALA A 132 -5.37 -16.09 -13.29
N GLU A 133 -6.05 -15.99 -12.15
CA GLU A 133 -5.60 -15.16 -11.04
C GLU A 133 -4.54 -15.87 -10.19
N GLU A 134 -3.66 -15.08 -9.59
CA GLU A 134 -2.55 -15.57 -8.77
C GLU A 134 -3.03 -16.29 -7.50
N ALA A 135 -2.30 -17.33 -7.10
CA ALA A 135 -2.67 -18.22 -6.02
C ALA A 135 -2.77 -17.48 -4.66
N GLU A 136 -1.89 -16.51 -4.43
CA GLU A 136 -1.85 -15.66 -3.25
C GLU A 136 -3.12 -14.81 -3.15
N VAL A 137 -3.56 -14.20 -4.25
CA VAL A 137 -4.81 -13.43 -4.32
C VAL A 137 -6.00 -14.33 -4.05
N GLN A 138 -6.08 -15.47 -4.72
CA GLN A 138 -7.17 -16.44 -4.50
C GLN A 138 -7.21 -16.92 -3.04
N THR A 139 -6.05 -17.19 -2.45
CA THR A 139 -5.93 -17.64 -1.05
C THR A 139 -6.39 -16.55 -0.09
N ALA A 140 -5.93 -15.31 -0.28
CA ALA A 140 -6.34 -14.16 0.52
C ALA A 140 -7.87 -13.97 0.49
N VAL A 141 -8.48 -14.08 -0.69
CA VAL A 141 -9.93 -13.95 -0.84
C VAL A 141 -10.69 -15.13 -0.20
N ARG A 142 -10.28 -16.38 -0.45
CA ARG A 142 -10.97 -17.57 0.08
C ARG A 142 -10.95 -17.57 1.61
N ASN A 143 -9.78 -17.36 2.20
CA ASN A 143 -9.64 -17.27 3.66
C ASN A 143 -10.57 -16.19 4.25
N ARG A 144 -10.71 -15.08 3.54
CA ARG A 144 -11.57 -13.99 3.97
C ARG A 144 -13.05 -14.34 3.89
N ILE A 145 -13.51 -14.92 2.78
CA ILE A 145 -14.90 -15.35 2.61
C ILE A 145 -15.27 -16.38 3.68
N ASP A 146 -14.38 -17.33 3.96
CA ASP A 146 -14.59 -18.35 4.99
C ASP A 146 -14.72 -17.73 6.39
N THR A 147 -13.90 -16.71 6.69
CA THR A 147 -13.94 -15.99 7.96
C THR A 147 -15.22 -15.15 8.12
N GLU A 148 -15.66 -14.46 7.06
CA GLU A 148 -16.89 -13.67 7.10
C GLU A 148 -18.15 -14.57 7.14
N GLY A 149 -18.11 -15.75 6.50
CA GLY A 149 -19.22 -16.71 6.49
C GLY A 149 -19.40 -17.46 7.82
N THR A 150 -18.39 -17.54 8.67
CA THR A 150 -18.46 -18.16 10.01
C THR A 150 -18.92 -17.20 11.11
N ALA A 151 -19.03 -15.90 10.82
CA ALA A 151 -19.45 -14.87 11.78
C ALA A 151 -20.98 -14.69 11.90
N VAL A 152 -21.78 -15.67 11.43
CA VAL A 152 -23.26 -15.65 11.41
C VAL A 152 -23.84 -16.62 12.45
#